data_AF-A0A553EJS2-F1
#
_entry.id   AF-A0A553EJS2-F1
#
_cell.length_a   1.000
_cell.length_b   1.000
_cell.length_c   1.000
_cell.angle_alpha   90.00
_cell.angle_beta   90.00
_cell.angle_gamma   90.00
#
_symmetry.space_group_name_H-M   'P 1'
#
loop_
_entity.id
_entity.type
_entity.pdbx_description
1 polymer ?
#
loop_
_entity_poly.entity_id
_entity_poly.type
_entity_poly.pdbx_seq_one_letter_code
_entity_poly.pdbx_strand_id
1 'polypeptide(L)' 'MKRIFKKGEHVKNERDGRVMEVLNYIKDKSSYMVECAWFDLDKKEIRTNRFKQEKLLKAS' A
#
# COMPACT_ATOMS: atom_id res chain seq x y z
N MET A 1 11.55 -5.87 -14.63
CA MET A 1 10.32 -5.05 -14.54
C MET A 1 9.89 -4.96 -13.07
N LYS A 2 9.69 -3.76 -12.51
CA LYS A 2 9.15 -3.64 -11.14
C LYS A 2 7.68 -4.09 -11.12
N ARG A 3 7.30 -4.95 -10.18
CA ARG A 3 5.96 -5.52 -10.06
C ARG A 3 4.95 -4.45 -9.66
N ILE A 4 4.05 -4.07 -10.56
CA ILE A 4 2.96 -3.14 -10.25
C ILE A 4 1.92 -3.86 -9.40
N PHE A 5 1.55 -3.25 -8.28
CA PHE A 5 0.49 -3.77 -7.42
C PHE A 5 -0.88 -3.49 -8.04
N LYS A 6 -1.78 -4.46 -7.94
CA LYS A 6 -3.16 -4.35 -8.44
C LYS A 6 -4.09 -3.95 -7.30
N LYS A 7 -5.17 -3.25 -7.65
CA LYS A 7 -6.27 -2.99 -6.71
C LYS A 7 -6.78 -4.29 -6.10
N GLY A 8 -6.99 -4.32 -4.79
CA GLY A 8 -7.40 -5.49 -4.01
C GLY A 8 -6.26 -6.44 -3.63
N GLU A 9 -5.01 -6.21 -4.07
CA GLU A 9 -3.87 -6.96 -3.53
C GLU A 9 -3.58 -6.51 -2.09
N HIS A 10 -3.16 -7.47 -1.26
CA HIS A 10 -2.62 -7.19 0.06
C HIS A 10 -1.12 -6.94 -0.05
N VAL A 11 -0.69 -5.83 0.54
CA VAL A 11 0.71 -5.41 0.61
C VAL A 11 1.10 -5.19 2.06
N LYS A 12 2.37 -5.43 2.35
CA LYS A 12 2.98 -5.21 3.65
C LYS A 12 3.91 -4.01 3.56
N ASN A 13 3.77 -3.05 4.46
CA ASN A 13 4.74 -1.97 4.60
C ASN A 13 6.03 -2.53 5.20
N GLU A 14 7.16 -2.27 4.54
CA GLU A 14 8.47 -2.78 4.93
C GLU A 14 8.91 -2.24 6.31
N ARG A 15 8.50 -1.01 6.65
CA ARG A 15 8.97 -0.34 7.88
C ARG A 15 8.31 -0.86 9.15
N ASP A 16 7.00 -1.02 9.15
CA ASP A 16 6.20 -1.35 10.34
C ASP A 16 5.58 -2.77 10.26
N GLY A 17 5.72 -3.43 9.11
CA GLY A 17 5.15 -4.74 8.87
C GLY A 17 3.63 -4.78 8.75
N ARG A 18 2.96 -3.61 8.67
CA ARG A 18 1.51 -3.53 8.57
C ARG A 18 1.01 -4.04 7.22
N VAL A 19 -0.02 -4.90 7.26
CA VAL A 19 -0.72 -5.38 6.06
C VAL A 19 -1.84 -4.41 5.70
N MET A 20 -1.91 -4.06 4.42
CA MET A 20 -2.83 -3.06 3.88
C MET A 20 -3.35 -3.54 2.53
N GLU A 21 -4.56 -3.14 2.18
CA GLU A 21 -5.17 -3.41 0.87
C GLU A 21 -4.84 -2.27 -0.10
N VAL A 22 -4.46 -2.62 -1.33
CA VAL A 22 -4.20 -1.64 -2.38
C VAL A 22 -5.52 -1.12 -2.96
N LEU A 23 -5.74 0.17 -2.87
CA LEU A 23 -6.92 0.84 -3.46
C LEU A 23 -6.64 1.30 -4.88
N ASN A 24 -5.51 1.97 -5.10
CA ASN A 24 -5.18 2.55 -6.38
C ASN A 24 -3.67 2.63 -6.61
N TYR A 25 -3.27 2.42 -7.86
CA TYR A 25 -1.90 2.62 -8.30
C TYR A 25 -1.78 3.97 -8.99
N ILE A 26 -0.96 4.85 -8.41
CA ILE A 26 -0.74 6.21 -8.90
C ILE A 26 0.64 6.25 -9.55
N LYS A 27 0.65 6.29 -10.87
CA LYS A 27 1.88 6.47 -11.65
C LYS A 27 2.10 7.96 -11.87
N ASP A 28 3.04 8.54 -11.13
CA ASP A 28 3.53 9.89 -11.41
C ASP A 28 4.82 9.83 -12.25
N LYS A 29 5.16 10.91 -12.96
CA LYS A 29 6.25 10.99 -13.95
C LYS A 29 7.61 10.56 -13.37
N SER A 30 7.80 10.67 -12.06
CA SER A 30 9.05 10.37 -11.35
C SER A 30 8.87 9.49 -10.10
N SER A 31 7.65 9.13 -9.72
CA SER A 31 7.41 8.30 -8.54
C SER A 31 6.25 7.32 -8.73
N TYR A 32 6.45 6.10 -8.25
CA TYR A 32 5.42 5.07 -8.23
C TYR A 32 4.79 5.05 -6.83
N MET A 33 3.57 5.55 -6.73
CA MET A 33 2.83 5.66 -5.49
C MET A 33 1.67 4.67 -5.49
N VAL A 34 1.35 4.16 -4.31
CA VAL A 34 0.28 3.19 -4.10
C VAL A 34 -0.57 3.69 -2.95
N GLU A 35 -1.84 3.92 -3.24
CA GLU A 35 -2.83 4.25 -2.23
C GLU A 35 -3.30 2.96 -1.59
N CYS A 36 -3.12 2.87 -0.27
CA CYS A 36 -3.45 1.68 0.50
C CYS A 36 -4.41 2.03 1.62
N ALA A 37 -5.30 1.10 1.94
CA ALA A 37 -6.20 1.18 3.08
C ALA A 37 -5.88 0.09 4.11
N TRP A 38 -6.05 0.41 5.38
CA TRP A 38 -6.06 -0.59 6.44
C TRP A 38 -7.00 -0.17 7.56
N PHE A 39 -7.42 -1.15 8.35
CA PHE A 39 -8.19 -0.90 9.55
C PHE A 39 -7.24 -0.59 10.72
N ASP A 40 -7.34 0.62 11.27
CA ASP A 40 -6.60 1.04 12.45
C ASP A 40 -7.31 0.46 13.69
N LEU A 41 -6.65 -0.48 14.37
CA LEU A 41 -7.24 -1.18 15.51
C LEU A 41 -7.44 -0.28 16.73
N ASP A 42 -6.58 0.72 16.92
CA ASP A 42 -6.63 1.62 18.07
C ASP A 42 -7.79 2.60 17.92
N LYS A 43 -7.93 3.19 16.73
CA LYS A 43 -8.99 4.17 16.45
C LYS A 43 -10.28 3.53 15.92
N LYS A 44 -10.28 2.24 15.62
CA LYS A 44 -11.40 1.48 15.05
C LYS A 44 -11.96 2.12 13.76
N GLU A 45 -11.08 2.64 12.92
CA GLU A 45 -11.42 3.36 11.69
C GLU A 45 -10.61 2.84 10.48
N ILE A 46 -11.15 3.00 9.28
CA ILE A 46 -10.40 2.73 8.06
C ILE A 46 -9.52 3.94 7.77
N ARG A 47 -8.22 3.72 7.62
CA ARG A 47 -7.26 4.74 7.18
C ARG A 47 -6.80 4.48 5.78
N THR A 48 -6.59 5.55 5.04
CA THR A 48 -6.02 5.53 3.71
C THR A 48 -4.76 6.40 3.68
N ASN A 49 -3.64 5.84 3.23
CA ASN A 49 -2.42 6.59 2.99
C ASN A 49 -1.79 6.20 1.65
N ARG A 50 -0.95 7.09 1.14
CA ARG A 50 -0.16 6.85 -0.07
C ARG A 50 1.27 6.51 0.30
N PHE A 51 1.74 5.40 -0.21
CA PHE A 51 3.09 4.90 0.02
C PHE A 51 3.85 4.81 -1.29
N LYS A 52 5.17 4.99 -1.23
CA LYS A 52 6.03 4.65 -2.36
C LYS A 52 6.05 3.14 -2.53
N GLN A 53 5.90 2.68 -3.77
CA GLN A 53 5.91 1.25 -4.11
C GLN A 53 7.17 0.53 -3.62
N GLU A 54 8.31 1.21 -3.60
CA GLU A 54 9.58 0.64 -3.13
C GLU A 54 9.60 0.26 -1.65
N LYS A 55 8.68 0.83 -0.84
CA LYS A 55 8.54 0.54 0.59
C LYS A 55 7.47 -0.51 0.90
N LEU A 56 6.89 -1.10 -0.15
CA LEU A 56 5.82 -2.09 -0.04
C LEU A 56 6.31 -3.43 -0.57
N LEU A 57 6.01 -4.48 0.20
CA LEU A 57 6.24 -5.87 -0.16
C LEU A 57 4.89 -6.52 -0.44
N LYS A 58 4.85 -7.55 -1.28
CA LYS A 58 3.64 -8.34 -1.45
C LYS A 58 3.36 -9.09 -0.14
N ALA A 59 2.16 -8.95 0.42
CA ALA A 59 1.69 -9.85 1.45
C ALA A 59 1.21 -11.14 0.76
N SER A 60 1.77 -12.27 1.17
CA SER A 60 1.44 -13.61 0.65
C SER A 60 -0.01 -13.96 0.92
#